data_AF-A0A1B7IWN1-F1
#
_entry.id   AF-A0A1B7IWN1-F1
#
_cell.length_a   1.000
_cell.length_b   1.000
_cell.length_c   1.000
_cell.angle_alpha   90.00
_cell.angle_beta   90.00
_cell.angle_gamma   90.00
#
_symmetry.space_group_name_H-M   'P 1'
#
loop_
_entity.id
_entity.type
_entity.pdbx_description
1 polymer ?
#
loop_
_entity_poly.entity_id
_entity_poly.type
_entity_poly.pdbx_seq_one_letter_code
_entity_poly.pdbx_strand_id
1 'polypeptide(L)'
;MKGRVFCIWITLLAATLSGCETAKKIGQVISDPSVQVGKRAEQPSEITITLLTEPDTNTNVDGEAAPVDVQLVYMSDDSKLQAADYDQIARTALPDVIGKNYIDHQDFSLLPDSMKTLPPVKLDEKTQFIGVIAYFSDDQTTEWKQIEPVEGAGHHEYRLLVHVRQNSIEMKKEEN
;
A
#
# COMPACT_ATOMS: atom_id res chain seq x y z
N MET A 1 -40.13 28.75 55.75
CA MET A 1 -39.30 27.59 55.35
C MET A 1 -39.47 27.26 53.85
N LYS A 2 -39.10 28.16 52.93
CA LYS A 2 -39.19 27.88 51.46
C LYS A 2 -37.96 28.27 50.64
N GLY A 3 -36.97 28.98 51.21
CA GLY A 3 -35.79 29.46 50.47
C GLY A 3 -34.53 28.58 50.55
N ARG A 4 -34.42 27.64 51.51
CA ARG A 4 -33.21 26.79 51.67
C ARG A 4 -33.22 25.52 50.83
N VAL A 5 -34.38 25.10 50.30
CA VAL A 5 -34.50 23.86 49.52
C VAL A 5 -34.22 24.11 48.03
N PHE A 6 -34.46 25.32 47.53
CA PHE A 6 -34.27 25.67 46.12
C PHE A 6 -32.79 25.76 45.71
N CYS A 7 -31.91 26.25 46.60
CA CYS A 7 -30.47 26.33 46.30
C CYS A 7 -29.74 24.99 46.33
N ILE A 8 -30.28 23.97 47.01
CA ILE A 8 -29.68 22.62 47.05
C ILE A 8 -29.97 21.84 45.76
N TRP A 9 -31.05 22.18 45.05
CA TRP A 9 -31.42 21.55 43.78
C TRP A 9 -30.63 22.07 42.57
N ILE A 10 -30.07 23.28 42.64
CA ILE A 10 -29.25 23.86 41.56
C ILE A 10 -27.79 23.40 41.65
N THR A 11 -27.29 23.10 42.85
CA THR A 11 -25.94 22.54 43.02
C THR A 11 -25.85 21.05 42.70
N LEU A 12 -26.97 20.31 42.70
CA LEU A 12 -26.99 18.89 42.33
C LEU A 12 -27.02 18.63 40.81
N LEU A 13 -27.29 19.66 40.00
CA LEU A 13 -27.32 19.53 38.53
C LEU A 13 -25.96 19.80 37.85
N ALA A 14 -24.94 20.22 38.62
CA ALA A 14 -23.60 20.52 38.10
C ALA A 14 -22.64 19.32 38.12
N ALA A 15 -23.06 18.17 38.67
CA ALA A 15 -22.18 17.03 38.94
C ALA A 15 -22.28 15.87 37.93
N THR A 16 -23.02 16.01 36.81
CA THR A 16 -23.20 14.94 35.82
C THR A 16 -22.45 15.14 34.51
N LEU A 17 -21.57 16.14 34.42
CA LEU A 17 -20.64 16.28 33.30
C LEU A 17 -19.48 15.28 33.46
N SER A 18 -19.78 14.00 33.24
CA SER A 18 -18.79 12.94 33.02
C SER A 18 -18.11 13.14 31.65
N GLY A 19 -17.38 14.24 31.49
CA GLY A 19 -16.58 14.59 30.31
C GLY A 19 -15.08 14.35 30.49
N CYS A 20 -14.70 13.52 31.48
CA CYS A 20 -13.32 13.39 31.94
C CYS A 20 -12.35 12.77 30.92
N GLU A 21 -12.85 11.90 30.02
CA GLU A 21 -12.00 11.24 29.03
C GLU A 21 -11.55 12.18 27.89
N THR A 22 -12.42 13.10 27.44
CA THR A 22 -12.14 13.96 26.28
C THR A 22 -11.17 15.10 26.62
N ALA A 23 -11.27 15.69 27.82
CA ALA A 23 -10.39 16.78 28.23
C ALA A 23 -8.94 16.33 28.49
N LYS A 24 -8.76 15.09 28.98
CA LYS A 24 -7.45 14.54 29.33
C LYS A 24 -6.58 14.27 28.09
N LYS A 25 -7.20 13.76 27.00
CA LYS A 25 -6.49 13.54 25.72
C LYS A 25 -6.06 14.85 25.05
N ILE A 26 -6.89 15.89 25.07
CA ILE A 26 -6.55 17.19 24.44
C ILE A 26 -5.32 17.82 25.12
N GLY A 27 -5.23 17.74 26.45
CA GLY A 27 -4.05 18.22 27.20
C GLY A 27 -2.77 17.44 26.89
N GLN A 28 -2.86 16.12 26.73
CA GLN A 28 -1.69 15.28 26.40
C GLN A 28 -1.15 15.53 24.98
N VAL A 29 -2.03 15.73 23.98
CA VAL A 29 -1.60 15.98 22.58
C VAL A 29 -0.91 17.34 22.41
N ILE A 30 -1.31 18.37 23.16
CA ILE A 30 -0.62 19.68 23.15
C ILE A 30 0.76 19.59 23.81
N SER A 31 0.91 18.68 24.78
CA SER A 31 2.14 18.51 25.55
C SER A 31 3.19 17.65 24.84
N ASP A 32 2.73 16.73 23.99
CA ASP A 32 3.56 15.83 23.20
C ASP A 32 2.90 15.59 21.84
N PRO A 33 3.33 16.31 20.78
CA PRO A 33 2.77 16.16 19.44
C PRO A 33 3.07 14.80 18.79
N SER A 34 3.85 13.92 19.45
CA SER A 34 4.05 12.52 19.01
C SER A 34 2.93 11.57 19.45
N VAL A 35 1.97 12.04 20.26
CA VAL A 35 0.82 11.24 20.71
C VAL A 35 -0.10 10.93 19.54
N GLN A 36 -0.20 9.64 19.20
CA GLN A 36 -1.06 9.13 18.13
C GLN A 36 -2.53 9.54 18.33
N VAL A 37 -3.07 10.22 17.32
CA VAL A 37 -4.50 10.56 17.21
C VAL A 37 -5.21 9.51 16.36
N GLY A 38 -6.37 9.04 16.80
CA GLY A 38 -7.10 7.92 16.17
C GLY A 38 -6.70 6.54 16.71
N LYS A 39 -7.41 5.48 16.29
CA LYS A 39 -7.05 4.10 16.64
C LYS A 39 -5.99 3.58 15.67
N ARG A 40 -5.06 2.74 16.14
CA ARG A 40 -4.04 2.10 15.30
C ARG A 40 -4.63 1.34 14.10
N ALA A 41 -5.75 0.66 14.31
CA ALA A 41 -6.48 -0.07 13.26
C ALA A 41 -7.00 0.82 12.12
N GLU A 42 -7.12 2.12 12.35
CA GLU A 42 -7.63 3.12 11.38
C GLU A 42 -6.48 3.92 10.76
N GLN A 43 -5.22 3.64 11.11
CA GLN A 43 -4.06 4.31 10.50
C GLN A 43 -3.68 3.61 9.18
N PRO A 44 -3.30 4.38 8.15
CA PRO A 44 -2.82 3.79 6.91
C PRO A 44 -1.53 3.02 7.16
N SER A 45 -1.41 1.89 6.48
CA SER A 45 -0.14 1.15 6.40
C SER A 45 0.80 1.87 5.45
N GLU A 46 2.10 1.65 5.63
CA GLU A 46 3.14 2.22 4.77
C GLU A 46 3.89 1.10 4.07
N ILE A 47 4.34 1.36 2.85
CA ILE A 47 5.16 0.42 2.08
C ILE A 47 6.41 1.10 1.53
N THR A 48 7.55 0.43 1.67
CA THR A 48 8.80 0.75 0.99
C THR A 48 9.09 -0.32 -0.06
N ILE A 49 9.31 0.09 -1.30
CA ILE A 49 9.50 -0.83 -2.42
C ILE A 49 10.92 -0.67 -2.97
N THR A 50 11.62 -1.79 -3.16
CA THR A 50 12.92 -1.82 -3.83
C THR A 50 12.80 -2.62 -5.11
N LEU A 51 13.12 -1.99 -6.23
CA LEU A 51 13.20 -2.62 -7.54
C LEU A 51 14.66 -2.99 -7.79
N LEU A 52 14.92 -4.26 -8.09
CA LEU A 52 16.24 -4.80 -8.38
C LEU A 52 16.21 -5.51 -9.73
N THR A 53 17.20 -5.26 -10.58
CA THR A 53 17.36 -5.91 -11.89
C THR A 53 18.71 -6.60 -11.95
N GLU A 54 18.76 -7.79 -12.56
CA GLU A 54 20.02 -8.50 -12.84
C GLU A 54 20.70 -7.93 -14.11
N PRO A 55 22.02 -8.15 -14.32
CA PRO A 55 22.73 -7.63 -15.49
C PRO A 55 22.25 -8.17 -16.84
N ASP A 56 21.62 -9.33 -16.84
CA ASP A 56 21.07 -10.03 -18.01
C ASP A 56 19.54 -9.85 -18.14
N THR A 57 18.94 -8.95 -17.35
CA THR A 57 17.50 -8.66 -17.39
C THR A 57 17.01 -8.38 -18.81
N ASN A 58 15.87 -8.98 -19.17
CA ASN A 58 15.14 -8.74 -20.42
C ASN A 58 16.02 -8.86 -21.66
N THR A 59 16.72 -9.99 -21.79
CA THR A 59 17.55 -10.26 -22.95
C THR A 59 16.74 -10.31 -24.24
N ASN A 60 17.20 -9.64 -25.30
CA ASN A 60 16.59 -9.69 -26.63
C ASN A 60 17.02 -10.96 -27.42
N VAL A 61 16.54 -11.08 -28.67
CA VAL A 61 16.86 -12.21 -29.56
C VAL A 61 18.36 -12.35 -29.88
N ASP A 62 19.13 -11.27 -29.73
CA ASP A 62 20.57 -11.23 -29.98
C ASP A 62 21.40 -11.56 -28.73
N GLY A 63 20.74 -11.82 -27.58
CA GLY A 63 21.44 -12.11 -26.33
C GLY A 63 21.85 -10.87 -25.54
N GLU A 64 21.36 -9.68 -25.90
CA GLU A 64 21.72 -8.42 -25.26
C GLU A 64 20.68 -8.02 -24.20
N ALA A 65 21.14 -7.64 -23.01
CA ALA A 65 20.27 -7.13 -21.95
C ALA A 65 19.64 -5.79 -22.36
N ALA A 66 18.35 -5.64 -22.08
CA ALA A 66 17.58 -4.46 -22.47
C ALA A 66 16.79 -3.89 -21.29
N PRO A 67 16.40 -2.61 -21.35
CA PRO A 67 15.47 -2.06 -20.36
C PRO A 67 14.17 -2.85 -20.31
N VAL A 68 13.58 -2.98 -19.13
CA VAL A 68 12.29 -3.64 -18.93
C VAL A 68 11.29 -2.66 -18.35
N ASP A 69 10.12 -2.60 -18.98
CA ASP A 69 9.02 -1.81 -18.45
C ASP A 69 8.29 -2.62 -17.38
N VAL A 70 8.04 -2.00 -16.24
CA VAL A 70 7.44 -2.61 -15.06
C VAL A 70 6.31 -1.73 -14.55
N GLN A 71 5.16 -2.34 -14.33
CA GLN A 71 4.02 -1.71 -13.69
C GLN A 71 3.82 -2.27 -12.30
N LEU A 72 3.83 -1.38 -11.32
CA LEU A 72 3.46 -1.66 -9.94
C LEU A 72 2.01 -1.25 -9.73
N VAL A 73 1.14 -2.20 -9.37
CA VAL A 73 -0.31 -2.02 -9.36
C VAL A 73 -0.86 -2.23 -7.94
N TYR A 74 -1.70 -1.30 -7.48
CA TYR A 74 -2.43 -1.40 -6.23
C TYR A 74 -3.88 -1.79 -6.53
N MET A 75 -4.39 -2.81 -5.82
CA MET A 75 -5.74 -3.32 -6.07
C MET A 75 -6.43 -3.80 -4.79
N SER A 76 -7.76 -3.78 -4.82
CA SER A 76 -8.59 -4.27 -3.71
C SER A 76 -8.90 -5.77 -3.81
N ASP A 77 -8.72 -6.38 -4.98
CA ASP A 77 -8.92 -7.80 -5.25
C ASP A 77 -8.06 -8.20 -6.45
N ASP A 78 -7.42 -9.36 -6.36
CA ASP A 78 -6.41 -9.84 -7.31
C ASP A 78 -6.98 -10.75 -8.41
N SER A 79 -8.19 -11.29 -8.24
CA SER A 79 -8.76 -12.32 -9.11
C SER A 79 -8.70 -11.99 -10.61
N LYS A 80 -8.94 -10.71 -10.94
CA LYS A 80 -8.90 -10.22 -12.32
C LYS A 80 -7.50 -10.16 -12.89
N LEU A 81 -6.52 -9.66 -12.12
CA LEU A 81 -5.13 -9.62 -12.55
C LEU A 81 -4.55 -11.04 -12.61
N GLN A 82 -4.88 -11.91 -11.65
CA GLN A 82 -4.44 -13.29 -11.63
C GLN A 82 -4.94 -14.06 -12.86
N ALA A 83 -6.19 -13.87 -13.26
CA ALA A 83 -6.79 -14.52 -14.44
C ALA A 83 -6.35 -13.92 -15.79
N ALA A 84 -5.84 -12.68 -15.83
CA ALA A 84 -5.45 -12.02 -17.07
C ALA A 84 -4.24 -12.69 -17.72
N ASP A 85 -4.27 -12.88 -19.04
CA ASP A 85 -3.10 -13.29 -19.81
C ASP A 85 -2.24 -12.09 -20.23
N TYR A 86 -1.05 -12.37 -20.77
CA TYR A 86 -0.08 -11.35 -21.16
C TYR A 86 -0.64 -10.46 -22.29
N ASP A 87 -1.27 -11.07 -23.30
CA ASP A 87 -1.84 -10.36 -24.45
C ASP A 87 -2.90 -9.34 -24.02
N GLN A 88 -3.78 -9.73 -23.09
CA GLN A 88 -4.83 -8.86 -22.58
C GLN A 88 -4.23 -7.64 -21.87
N ILE A 89 -3.21 -7.84 -21.03
CA ILE A 89 -2.52 -6.78 -20.30
C ILE A 89 -1.71 -5.88 -21.25
N ALA A 90 -1.03 -6.43 -22.24
CA ALA A 90 -0.23 -5.69 -23.20
C ALA A 90 -1.05 -4.81 -24.16
N ARG A 91 -2.31 -5.17 -24.41
CA ARG A 91 -3.17 -4.50 -25.41
C ARG A 91 -4.25 -3.60 -24.81
N THR A 92 -4.51 -3.74 -23.51
CA THR A 92 -5.63 -3.09 -22.83
C THR A 92 -5.11 -2.34 -21.61
N ALA A 93 -5.65 -1.15 -21.34
CA ALA A 93 -5.26 -0.40 -20.16
C ALA A 93 -5.59 -1.20 -18.87
N LEU A 94 -4.67 -1.22 -17.90
CA LEU A 94 -4.85 -1.94 -16.63
C LEU A 94 -6.19 -1.67 -15.93
N PRO A 95 -6.70 -0.42 -15.86
CA PRO A 95 -7.99 -0.15 -15.24
C PRO A 95 -9.16 -0.90 -15.90
N ASP A 96 -9.08 -1.15 -17.20
CA ASP A 96 -10.12 -1.87 -17.94
C ASP A 96 -10.02 -3.39 -17.73
N VAL A 97 -8.79 -3.90 -17.57
CA VAL A 97 -8.54 -5.33 -17.31
C VAL A 97 -8.98 -5.71 -15.89
N ILE A 98 -8.57 -4.92 -14.89
CA ILE A 98 -8.83 -5.17 -13.48
C ILE A 98 -10.23 -4.67 -13.09
N GLY A 99 -10.75 -3.67 -13.79
CA GLY A 99 -12.06 -3.10 -13.55
C GLY A 99 -12.14 -2.34 -12.23
N LYS A 100 -13.24 -2.51 -11.50
CA LYS A 100 -13.51 -1.76 -10.25
C LYS A 100 -12.54 -2.08 -9.10
N ASN A 101 -11.75 -3.15 -9.23
CA ASN A 101 -10.79 -3.55 -8.22
C ASN A 101 -9.46 -2.79 -8.34
N TYR A 102 -9.25 -2.07 -9.44
CA TYR A 102 -8.09 -1.23 -9.67
C TYR A 102 -8.14 -0.01 -8.75
N ILE A 103 -7.03 0.27 -8.05
CA ILE A 103 -6.87 1.47 -7.22
C ILE A 103 -5.96 2.46 -7.94
N ASP A 104 -4.71 2.06 -8.18
CA ASP A 104 -3.73 2.88 -8.88
C ASP A 104 -2.59 2.04 -9.47
N HIS A 105 -1.72 2.63 -10.30
CA HIS A 105 -0.45 2.04 -10.69
C HIS A 105 0.66 3.06 -10.88
N GLN A 106 1.90 2.59 -10.88
CA GLN A 106 3.07 3.35 -11.26
C GLN A 106 3.84 2.63 -12.36
N ASP A 107 4.23 3.38 -13.38
CA ASP A 107 5.04 2.89 -14.49
C ASP A 107 6.53 3.15 -14.24
N PHE A 108 7.35 2.14 -14.50
CA PHE A 108 8.80 2.22 -14.43
C PHE A 108 9.41 1.65 -15.70
N SER A 109 10.51 2.26 -16.15
CA SER A 109 11.43 1.63 -17.10
C SER A 109 12.75 1.41 -16.36
N LEU A 110 13.12 0.14 -16.18
CA LEU A 110 14.27 -0.27 -15.39
C LEU A 110 15.42 -0.69 -16.31
N LEU A 111 16.61 -0.13 -16.06
CA LEU A 111 17.82 -0.52 -16.76
C LEU A 111 18.36 -1.82 -16.15
N PRO A 112 19.06 -2.67 -16.93
CA PRO A 112 19.80 -3.81 -16.38
C PRO A 112 20.84 -3.38 -15.31
N ASP A 113 21.17 -4.29 -14.39
CA ASP A 113 22.14 -4.08 -13.31
C ASP A 113 21.85 -2.83 -12.44
N SER A 114 20.58 -2.60 -12.13
CA SER A 114 20.15 -1.45 -11.35
C SER A 114 19.35 -1.83 -10.11
N MET A 115 19.50 -1.01 -9.07
CA MET A 115 18.68 -1.05 -7.86
C MET A 115 18.08 0.34 -7.61
N LYS A 116 16.78 0.39 -7.37
CA LYS A 116 16.02 1.61 -7.08
C LYS A 116 15.06 1.38 -5.92
N THR A 117 15.27 2.09 -4.81
CA THR A 117 14.31 2.12 -3.69
C THR A 117 13.40 3.33 -3.80
N LEU A 118 12.10 3.10 -3.80
CA LEU A 118 11.08 4.14 -3.78
C LEU A 118 10.93 4.71 -2.36
N PRO A 119 10.60 6.00 -2.21
CA PRO A 119 10.27 6.56 -0.91
C PRO A 119 9.06 5.80 -0.31
N PRO A 120 8.94 5.73 1.04
CA PRO A 120 7.79 5.12 1.68
C PRO A 120 6.48 5.81 1.23
N VAL A 121 5.47 5.01 0.90
CA VAL A 121 4.15 5.48 0.47
C VAL A 121 3.09 4.92 1.40
N LYS A 122 2.10 5.75 1.73
CA LYS A 122 0.91 5.32 2.47
C LYS A 122 -0.03 4.57 1.55
N LEU A 123 -0.48 3.40 1.98
CA LEU A 123 -1.46 2.61 1.26
C LEU A 123 -2.86 3.23 1.41
N ASP A 124 -3.66 3.14 0.35
CA ASP A 124 -5.10 3.38 0.46
C ASP A 124 -5.71 2.27 1.32
N GLU A 125 -6.68 2.61 2.17
CA GLU A 125 -7.35 1.66 3.08
C GLU A 125 -7.98 0.48 2.33
N LYS A 126 -8.34 0.65 1.05
CA LYS A 126 -8.92 -0.39 0.19
C LYS A 126 -7.87 -1.29 -0.44
N THR A 127 -6.58 -0.96 -0.34
CA THR A 127 -5.51 -1.78 -0.90
C THR A 127 -5.42 -3.07 -0.12
N GLN A 128 -5.60 -4.18 -0.83
CA GLN A 128 -5.48 -5.53 -0.27
C GLN A 128 -4.40 -6.34 -0.98
N PHE A 129 -3.99 -5.91 -2.18
CA PHE A 129 -2.98 -6.59 -2.96
C PHE A 129 -2.12 -5.58 -3.72
N ILE A 130 -0.86 -5.97 -3.91
CA ILE A 130 0.10 -5.27 -4.75
C ILE A 130 0.57 -6.24 -5.81
N GLY A 131 0.35 -5.88 -7.07
CA GLY A 131 0.83 -6.61 -8.23
C GLY A 131 2.06 -5.95 -8.84
N VAL A 132 2.92 -6.76 -9.43
CA VAL A 132 3.97 -6.30 -10.34
C VAL A 132 3.78 -7.03 -11.66
N ILE A 133 3.90 -6.28 -12.76
CA ILE A 133 3.83 -6.77 -14.13
C ILE A 133 5.10 -6.30 -14.83
N ALA A 134 5.87 -7.19 -15.44
CA ALA A 134 6.99 -6.82 -16.30
C ALA A 134 6.70 -7.19 -17.75
N TYR A 135 6.98 -6.25 -18.63
CA TYR A 135 6.84 -6.40 -20.07
C TYR A 135 8.18 -6.86 -20.65
N PHE A 136 8.44 -8.16 -20.52
CA PHE A 136 9.60 -8.79 -21.15
C PHE A 136 9.45 -8.81 -22.67
N SER A 137 10.58 -8.79 -23.37
CA SER A 137 10.69 -8.86 -24.82
C SER A 137 10.40 -10.26 -25.35
N ASP A 138 10.66 -11.29 -24.52
CA ASP A 138 10.31 -12.68 -24.79
C ASP A 138 8.86 -12.94 -24.35
N ASP A 139 7.99 -13.28 -25.31
CA ASP A 139 6.58 -13.57 -25.07
C ASP A 139 6.34 -14.97 -24.50
N GLN A 140 7.38 -15.83 -24.43
CA GLN A 140 7.32 -17.15 -23.81
C GLN A 140 7.56 -17.12 -22.31
N THR A 141 7.90 -15.97 -21.73
CA THR A 141 8.05 -15.82 -20.28
C THR A 141 6.74 -16.16 -19.57
N THR A 142 6.79 -17.07 -18.60
CA THR A 142 5.63 -17.50 -17.81
C THR A 142 5.43 -16.70 -16.52
N GLU A 143 6.49 -16.11 -15.98
CA GLU A 143 6.51 -15.42 -14.68
C GLU A 143 6.65 -13.89 -14.84
N TRP A 144 5.90 -13.33 -15.78
CA TRP A 144 5.86 -11.90 -16.09
C TRP A 144 5.01 -11.07 -15.11
N LYS A 145 4.36 -11.72 -14.15
CA LYS A 145 3.60 -11.05 -13.09
C LYS A 145 3.69 -11.78 -11.77
N GLN A 146 3.63 -11.04 -10.68
CA GLN A 146 3.48 -11.58 -9.32
C GLN A 146 2.57 -10.66 -8.50
N ILE A 147 1.91 -11.23 -7.48
CA ILE A 147 0.96 -10.53 -6.62
C ILE A 147 1.27 -10.88 -5.17
N GLU A 148 1.27 -9.87 -4.29
CA GLU A 148 1.45 -10.02 -2.86
C GLU A 148 0.26 -9.41 -2.10
N PRO A 149 -0.34 -10.14 -1.13
CA PRO A 149 -1.39 -9.59 -0.28
C PRO A 149 -0.80 -8.61 0.74
N VAL A 150 -1.54 -7.55 1.06
CA VAL A 150 -1.18 -6.51 2.04
C VAL A 150 -2.43 -6.02 2.77
N GLU A 151 -2.26 -5.33 3.90
CA GLU A 151 -3.35 -4.64 4.58
C GLU A 151 -3.17 -3.12 4.46
N GLY A 152 -4.10 -2.44 3.77
CA GLY A 152 -4.03 -0.99 3.53
C GLY A 152 -4.15 -0.12 4.80
N ALA A 153 -4.71 -0.66 5.88
CA ALA A 153 -4.85 -0.02 7.17
C ALA A 153 -4.40 -0.98 8.29
N GLY A 154 -4.11 -0.43 9.48
CA GLY A 154 -3.61 -1.21 10.63
C GLY A 154 -2.25 -0.77 11.15
N HIS A 155 -1.63 0.22 10.50
CA HIS A 155 -0.28 0.72 10.79
C HIS A 155 0.78 -0.37 10.62
N HIS A 156 0.72 -1.09 9.49
CA HIS A 156 1.75 -2.04 9.07
C HIS A 156 2.85 -1.30 8.31
N GLU A 157 4.10 -1.73 8.49
CA GLU A 157 5.24 -1.26 7.70
C GLU A 157 5.74 -2.40 6.82
N TYR A 158 5.42 -2.34 5.53
CA TYR A 158 5.84 -3.33 4.55
C TYR A 158 7.15 -2.93 3.87
N ARG A 159 8.01 -3.92 3.66
CA ARG A 159 9.17 -3.81 2.77
C ARG A 159 9.04 -4.84 1.66
N LEU A 160 8.96 -4.35 0.43
CA LEU A 160 8.73 -5.20 -0.73
C LEU A 160 9.94 -5.11 -1.66
N LEU A 161 10.64 -6.23 -1.84
CA LEU A 161 11.65 -6.38 -2.88
C LEU A 161 10.98 -6.95 -4.13
N VAL A 162 11.12 -6.25 -5.24
CA VAL A 162 10.77 -6.70 -6.58
C VAL A 162 12.07 -7.00 -7.31
N HIS A 163 12.34 -8.28 -7.52
CA HIS A 163 13.54 -8.76 -8.18
C HIS A 163 13.18 -9.19 -9.60
N VAL A 164 13.58 -8.40 -10.58
CA VAL A 164 13.41 -8.67 -12.00
C VAL A 164 14.67 -9.35 -12.51
N ARG A 165 14.50 -10.58 -12.98
CA ARG A 165 15.59 -11.45 -13.45
C ARG A 165 15.63 -11.41 -14.97
N GLN A 166 16.42 -12.30 -15.59
CA GLN A 166 16.50 -12.41 -17.04
C GLN A 166 15.11 -12.47 -17.72
N ASN A 167 14.24 -13.34 -17.24
CA ASN A 167 12.93 -13.60 -17.86
C ASN A 167 11.84 -13.95 -16.83
N SER A 168 11.98 -13.50 -15.58
CA SER A 168 11.00 -13.73 -14.52
C SER A 168 11.01 -12.61 -13.49
N ILE A 169 9.96 -12.54 -12.67
CA ILE A 169 9.88 -11.64 -11.53
C ILE A 169 9.71 -12.46 -10.26
N GLU A 170 10.44 -12.06 -9.22
CA GLU A 170 10.26 -12.56 -7.87
C GLU A 170 9.96 -11.38 -6.92
N MET A 171 8.88 -11.47 -6.16
CA MET A 171 8.56 -10.53 -5.08
C MET A 171 8.86 -11.19 -3.72
N LYS A 172 9.46 -10.42 -2.82
CA LYS A 172 9.68 -10.80 -1.42
C LYS A 172 9.15 -9.70 -0.52
N LYS A 173 8.16 -10.02 0.29
CA LYS A 173 7.55 -9.12 1.25
C LYS A 173 8.03 -9.42 2.66
N GLU A 174 8.42 -8.39 3.38
CA GLU A 174 8.65 -8.39 4.82
C GLU A 174 7.66 -7.42 5.48
N GLU A 175 7.22 -7.76 6.69
CA GLU A 175 6.31 -6.97 7.51
C GLU A 175 6.95 -6.81 8.89
N ASN A 176 7.02 -5.57 9.38
CA ASN A 176 7.62 -5.20 10.67
C ASN A 176 6.58 -4.81 11.72
#